data_AF-I1C683-F1
#
_entry.id   AF-I1C683-F1
#
_cell.length_a   1.000
_cell.length_b   1.000
_cell.length_c   1.000
_cell.angle_alpha   90.00
_cell.angle_beta   90.00
_cell.angle_gamma   90.00
#
_symmetry.space_group_name_H-M   'P 1'
#
loop_
_entity.id
_entity.type
_entity.pdbx_description
1 polymer ?
#
loop_
_entity_poly.entity_id
_entity_poly.type
_entity_poly.pdbx_seq_one_letter_code
_entity_poly.pdbx_strand_id
1 'polypeptide(L)'
;MYQVPSTFWAKCCLLLSQATVEGHIGESNQLHPLVAFTMFLTFEARCYVVDGREHSKRLKQRYDDEAEHEDTVTEAVTPIEEPSKITNTTSSMIDLQAMQFVDIYKERTSSQRMNWKRCYDQGVKESKLTRYATISSLRVTYNEYKKRK
;
A
#
# COMPACT_ATOMS: atom_id res chain seq x y z
N MET A 1 -6.03 32.42 -2.04
CA MET A 1 -5.83 31.03 -2.49
C MET A 1 -6.58 30.86 -3.80
N TYR A 2 -5.87 30.63 -4.91
CA TYR A 2 -6.50 30.33 -6.20
C TYR A 2 -6.76 28.82 -6.29
N GLN A 3 -8.03 28.42 -6.28
CA GLN A 3 -8.43 27.06 -6.63
C GLN A 3 -8.31 26.92 -8.15
N VAL A 4 -7.33 26.16 -8.61
CA VAL A 4 -7.22 25.81 -10.03
C VAL A 4 -8.29 24.76 -10.33
N PRO A 5 -9.22 24.99 -11.29
CA PRO A 5 -10.23 24.00 -11.63
C PRO A 5 -9.56 22.73 -12.17
N SER A 6 -9.73 21.60 -11.48
CA SER A 6 -9.20 20.29 -11.87
C SER A 6 -9.85 19.72 -13.15
N THR A 7 -10.73 20.47 -13.80
CA THR A 7 -11.52 20.04 -14.95
C THR A 7 -10.81 20.19 -16.29
N PHE A 8 -9.67 20.87 -16.38
CA PHE A 8 -8.98 21.08 -17.66
C PHE A 8 -8.31 19.78 -18.16
N TRP A 9 -7.77 18.98 -17.25
CA TRP A 9 -7.07 17.74 -17.57
C TRP A 9 -8.02 16.56 -17.86
N ALA A 10 -9.22 16.58 -17.31
CA ALA A 10 -10.12 15.42 -17.34
C ALA A 10 -11.07 15.38 -18.55
N LYS A 11 -11.28 16.50 -19.26
CA LYS A 11 -12.29 16.55 -20.34
C LYS A 11 -11.80 15.97 -21.67
N CYS A 12 -10.49 15.94 -21.91
CA CYS A 12 -9.92 15.52 -23.19
C CYS A 12 -8.69 14.61 -23.03
N CYS A 13 -8.74 13.60 -22.16
CA CYS A 13 -7.77 12.51 -22.19
C CYS A 13 -7.98 11.63 -23.45
N LEU A 14 -7.75 12.20 -24.63
CA LEU A 14 -7.47 11.40 -25.82
C LEU A 14 -6.07 10.82 -25.60
N LEU A 15 -5.99 9.66 -24.95
CA LEU A 15 -4.72 8.98 -24.71
C LEU A 15 -3.98 8.70 -26.02
N LEU A 16 -4.71 8.59 -27.13
CA LEU A 16 -4.19 8.51 -28.50
C LEU A 16 -5.14 9.26 -29.44
N SER A 17 -4.59 9.89 -30.48
CA SER A 17 -5.38 10.50 -31.54
C SER A 17 -5.93 9.44 -32.50
N GLN A 18 -7.02 9.73 -33.20
CA GLN A 18 -7.58 8.81 -34.20
C GLN A 18 -6.52 8.38 -35.26
N ALA A 19 -5.71 9.34 -35.73
CA ALA A 19 -4.62 9.09 -36.67
C ALA A 19 -3.57 8.11 -36.12
N THR A 20 -3.35 8.08 -34.80
CA THR A 20 -2.44 7.14 -34.15
C THR A 20 -2.99 5.72 -34.14
N VAL A 21 -4.32 5.56 -34.11
CA VAL A 21 -4.98 4.24 -34.06
C VAL A 21 -5.17 3.67 -35.47
N GLU A 22 -5.46 4.51 -36.46
CA GLU A 22 -5.71 4.11 -37.85
C GLU A 22 -4.57 3.31 -38.49
N GLY A 23 -3.31 3.65 -38.19
CA GLY A 23 -2.14 2.89 -38.67
C GLY A 23 -1.96 1.50 -38.07
N HIS A 24 -2.73 1.18 -37.02
CA HIS A 24 -2.67 -0.10 -36.30
C HIS A 24 -3.92 -0.96 -36.48
N ILE A 25 -4.92 -0.47 -37.23
CA ILE A 25 -6.07 -1.25 -37.70
C ILE A 25 -5.62 -1.99 -38.97
N GLY A 26 -4.78 -3.01 -38.80
CA GLY A 26 -4.31 -3.84 -39.92
C GLY A 26 -5.35 -4.89 -40.35
N GLU A 27 -5.21 -5.40 -41.58
CA GLU A 27 -6.07 -6.42 -42.20
C GLU A 27 -6.00 -7.82 -41.53
N SER A 28 -5.05 -8.02 -40.61
CA SER A 28 -4.93 -9.25 -39.85
C SER A 28 -5.98 -9.31 -38.72
N ASN A 29 -6.66 -10.46 -38.58
CA ASN A 29 -7.66 -10.74 -37.52
C ASN A 29 -7.15 -10.64 -36.06
N GLN A 30 -5.92 -10.17 -35.82
CA GLN A 30 -5.37 -9.96 -34.49
C GLN A 30 -5.44 -8.48 -34.10
N LEU A 31 -6.17 -8.19 -33.02
CA LEU A 31 -6.31 -6.84 -32.49
C LEU A 31 -4.95 -6.34 -31.99
N HIS A 32 -4.48 -5.21 -32.52
CA HIS A 32 -3.20 -4.63 -32.10
C HIS A 32 -3.27 -4.24 -30.61
N PRO A 33 -2.24 -4.51 -29.79
CA PRO A 33 -2.28 -4.23 -28.35
C PRO A 33 -2.63 -2.78 -27.99
N LEU A 34 -2.23 -1.83 -28.84
CA LEU A 34 -2.56 -0.42 -28.68
C LEU A 34 -4.06 -0.13 -28.86
N VAL A 35 -4.70 -0.83 -29.81
CA VAL A 35 -6.15 -0.76 -30.06
C VAL A 35 -6.92 -1.46 -28.93
N ALA A 36 -6.42 -2.60 -28.46
CA ALA A 36 -6.99 -3.31 -27.31
C ALA A 36 -6.96 -2.43 -26.05
N PHE A 37 -5.82 -1.78 -25.80
CA PHE A 37 -5.64 -0.91 -24.63
C PHE A 37 -6.55 0.33 -24.68
N THR A 38 -6.70 0.99 -25.84
CA THR A 38 -7.63 2.11 -25.96
C THR A 38 -9.08 1.66 -25.79
N MET A 39 -9.45 0.51 -26.34
CA MET A 39 -10.77 -0.05 -26.16
C MET A 39 -11.05 -0.36 -24.67
N PHE A 40 -10.10 -0.98 -23.97
CA PHE A 40 -10.20 -1.22 -22.53
C PHE A 40 -10.41 0.07 -21.74
N LEU A 41 -9.59 1.10 -22.00
CA LEU A 41 -9.68 2.37 -21.26
C LEU A 41 -10.93 3.19 -21.58
N THR A 42 -11.50 3.02 -22.78
CA THR A 42 -12.70 3.77 -23.18
C THR A 42 -13.99 3.07 -22.75
N PHE A 43 -14.01 1.73 -22.73
CA PHE A 43 -15.21 0.94 -22.46
C PHE A 43 -15.20 0.30 -21.06
N GLU A 44 -14.14 -0.41 -20.67
CA GLU A 44 -14.10 -1.16 -19.40
C GLU A 44 -13.76 -0.28 -18.20
N ALA A 45 -12.85 0.69 -18.36
CA ALA A 45 -12.45 1.59 -17.27
C ALA A 45 -13.63 2.41 -16.71
N ARG A 46 -14.66 2.67 -17.52
CA ARG A 46 -15.88 3.37 -17.08
C ARG A 46 -16.68 2.56 -16.06
N CYS A 47 -16.76 1.23 -16.25
CA CYS A 47 -17.46 0.35 -15.31
C CYS A 47 -16.80 0.38 -13.93
N TYR A 48 -15.47 0.32 -13.86
CA TYR A 48 -14.73 0.38 -12.60
C TYR A 48 -14.92 1.71 -11.84
N VAL A 49 -15.05 2.83 -12.56
CA VAL A 49 -15.31 4.14 -11.93
C VAL A 49 -16.72 4.19 -11.32
N VAL A 50 -17.71 3.65 -12.02
CA VAL A 50 -19.09 3.56 -11.51
C VAL A 50 -19.17 2.63 -10.30
N ASP A 51 -18.57 1.45 -10.39
CA ASP A 51 -18.53 0.46 -9.30
C ASP A 51 -17.79 1.01 -8.07
N GLY A 52 -16.66 1.69 -8.28
CA GLY A 52 -15.91 2.33 -7.21
C GLY A 52 -16.73 3.40 -6.49
N ARG A 53 -17.48 4.23 -7.24
CA ARG A 53 -18.37 5.25 -6.67
C ARG A 53 -19.49 4.63 -5.83
N GLU A 54 -20.11 3.54 -6.31
CA GLU A 54 -21.12 2.82 -5.54
C GLU A 54 -20.55 2.19 -4.27
N HIS A 55 -19.38 1.57 -4.36
CA HIS A 55 -18.71 0.97 -3.21
C HIS A 55 -18.42 2.02 -2.12
N SER A 56 -17.85 3.17 -2.50
CA SER A 56 -17.59 4.26 -1.56
C SER A 56 -18.87 4.80 -0.93
N LYS A 57 -19.96 4.91 -1.71
CA LYS A 57 -21.27 5.32 -1.17
C LYS A 57 -21.78 4.33 -0.12
N ARG A 58 -21.78 3.03 -0.41
CA ARG A 58 -22.21 1.96 0.52
C ARG A 58 -21.34 1.91 1.77
N LEU A 59 -20.03 2.14 1.62
CA LEU A 59 -19.11 2.20 2.74
C LEU A 59 -19.44 3.38 3.66
N LYS A 60 -19.67 4.58 3.10
CA LYS A 60 -20.06 5.75 3.88
C LYS A 60 -21.36 5.52 4.65
N GLN A 61 -22.38 4.96 4.00
CA GLN A 61 -23.66 4.68 4.65
C GLN A 61 -23.52 3.80 5.88
N ARG A 62 -22.68 2.75 5.83
CA ARG A 62 -22.44 1.89 7.00
C ARG A 62 -21.85 2.65 8.20
N TYR A 63 -20.91 3.56 7.95
CA TYR A 63 -20.34 4.40 9.02
C TYR A 63 -21.36 5.39 9.59
N ASP A 64 -22.21 5.96 8.75
CA ASP A 64 -23.27 6.87 9.19
C ASP A 64 -24.35 6.09 9.99
N ASP A 65 -24.74 4.88 9.56
CA ASP A 65 -25.69 4.00 10.26
C ASP A 65 -25.15 3.52 11.63
N GLU A 66 -23.87 3.17 11.70
CA GLU A 66 -23.19 2.78 12.96
C GLU A 66 -23.10 3.96 13.93
N ALA A 67 -22.92 5.20 13.43
CA ALA A 67 -22.90 6.41 14.25
C ALA A 67 -24.29 6.78 14.79
N GLU A 68 -25.37 6.50 14.07
CA GLU A 68 -26.74 6.77 14.54
C GLU A 68 -27.28 5.70 15.50
N HIS A 69 -26.66 4.51 15.58
CA HIS A 69 -27.04 3.47 16.54
C HIS A 69 -26.38 3.61 17.92
N GLU A 70 -25.62 4.70 18.15
CA GLU A 70 -24.95 5.00 19.43
C GLU A 70 -25.84 5.79 20.41
N ASP A 71 -27.17 5.63 20.33
CA ASP A 71 -28.16 6.19 21.27
C ASP A 71 -28.78 5.09 22.15
N THR A 72 -27.97 4.43 22.99
CA THR A 72 -28.32 3.90 24.34
C THR A 72 -27.27 2.89 24.82
N VAL A 73 -26.09 3.38 25.18
CA VAL A 73 -25.34 2.78 26.28
C VAL A 73 -24.91 3.93 27.19
N THR A 74 -25.58 4.07 28.34
CA THR A 74 -25.00 4.75 29.51
C THR A 74 -23.79 3.94 29.97
N GLU A 75 -22.70 4.02 29.22
CA GLU A 75 -21.40 3.58 29.67
C GLU A 75 -20.86 4.65 30.60
N ALA A 76 -20.50 4.23 31.80
CA ALA A 76 -19.92 5.08 32.82
C ALA A 76 -18.76 5.86 32.20
N VAL A 77 -18.91 7.18 32.12
CA VAL A 77 -17.87 8.08 31.63
C VAL A 77 -16.71 7.99 32.62
N THR A 78 -15.76 7.10 32.35
CA THR A 78 -14.44 7.20 32.95
C THR A 78 -13.87 8.53 32.51
N PRO A 79 -13.40 9.39 33.43
CA PRO A 79 -12.76 10.66 33.07
C PRO A 79 -11.72 10.43 31.98
N ILE A 80 -11.86 11.14 30.87
CA ILE A 80 -10.92 11.04 29.76
C ILE A 80 -9.59 11.60 30.27
N GLU A 81 -8.62 10.74 30.56
CA GLU A 81 -7.26 11.22 30.75
C GLU A 81 -6.80 11.78 29.40
N GLU A 82 -6.40 13.05 29.42
CA GLU A 82 -5.92 13.77 28.25
C GLU A 82 -4.83 12.92 27.56
N PRO A 83 -5.02 12.51 26.30
CA PRO A 83 -4.07 11.63 25.64
C PRO A 83 -2.74 12.35 25.63
N SER A 84 -1.76 11.74 26.31
CA SER A 84 -0.40 12.26 26.37
C SER A 84 0.04 12.64 24.97
N LYS A 85 0.44 13.91 24.83
CA LYS A 85 0.87 14.57 23.60
C LYS A 85 1.67 13.54 22.77
N ILE A 86 1.12 13.13 21.63
CA ILE A 86 1.80 12.23 20.71
C ILE A 86 3.00 13.01 20.18
N THR A 87 4.12 12.95 20.89
CA THR A 87 5.41 13.26 20.31
C THR A 87 5.54 12.24 19.19
N ASN A 88 5.59 12.73 17.95
CA ASN A 88 5.99 11.95 16.79
C ASN A 88 7.40 11.42 17.04
N THR A 89 7.51 10.37 17.84
CA THR A 89 8.72 9.60 18.05
C THR A 89 8.75 8.61 16.91
N THR A 90 8.98 9.12 15.69
CA THR A 90 9.36 8.32 14.51
C THR A 90 10.76 7.72 14.64
N SER A 91 11.28 7.60 15.86
CA SER A 91 12.39 6.73 16.18
C SER A 91 11.81 5.42 16.68
N SER A 92 11.28 4.60 15.76
CA SER A 92 11.19 3.17 16.04
C SER A 92 12.62 2.75 16.39
N MET A 93 12.91 2.51 17.68
CA MET A 93 14.23 2.08 18.11
C MET A 93 14.55 0.79 17.35
N ILE A 94 15.33 0.91 16.27
CA ILE A 94 15.81 -0.22 15.49
C ILE A 94 16.60 -1.06 16.47
N ASP A 95 16.20 -2.31 16.62
CA ASP A 95 16.90 -3.24 17.50
C ASP A 95 18.27 -3.57 16.89
N LEU A 96 19.30 -2.85 17.36
CA LEU A 96 20.66 -2.98 16.87
C LEU A 96 21.20 -4.40 17.05
N GLN A 97 20.80 -5.11 18.12
CA GLN A 97 21.25 -6.49 18.35
C GLN A 97 20.65 -7.43 17.30
N ALA A 98 19.36 -7.26 16.99
CA ALA A 98 18.71 -8.02 15.93
C ALA A 98 19.34 -7.74 14.56
N MET A 99 19.66 -6.48 14.24
CA MET A 99 20.28 -6.14 12.96
C MET A 99 21.71 -6.69 12.83
N GLN A 100 22.50 -6.67 13.91
CA GLN A 100 23.84 -7.27 13.95
C GLN A 100 23.79 -8.79 13.74
N PHE A 101 22.81 -9.48 14.31
CA PHE A 101 22.62 -10.90 14.06
C PHE A 101 22.36 -11.18 12.57
N VAL A 102 21.50 -10.39 11.93
CA VAL A 102 21.20 -10.54 10.49
C VAL A 102 22.44 -10.27 9.63
N ASP A 103 23.26 -9.28 9.97
CA ASP A 103 24.53 -9.00 9.29
C ASP A 103 25.51 -10.18 9.41
N ILE A 104 25.71 -10.72 10.62
CA ILE A 104 26.57 -11.90 10.85
C ILE A 104 26.04 -13.12 10.10
N TYR A 105 24.74 -13.35 10.13
CA TYR A 105 24.11 -14.45 9.40
C TYR A 105 24.34 -14.34 7.90
N LYS A 106 24.30 -13.11 7.37
CA LYS A 106 24.56 -12.82 5.96
C LYS A 106 26.00 -13.09 5.56
N GLU A 107 26.96 -12.69 6.40
CA GLU A 107 28.39 -12.90 6.14
C GLU A 107 28.74 -14.39 6.15
N ARG A 108 28.12 -15.17 7.05
CA ARG A 108 28.30 -16.63 7.12
C ARG A 108 27.69 -17.37 5.93
N THR A 109 26.63 -16.81 5.34
CA THR A 109 25.94 -17.43 4.22
C THR A 109 26.46 -16.82 2.93
N SER A 110 27.42 -17.46 2.27
CA SER A 110 28.06 -17.00 1.01
C SER A 110 27.11 -16.85 -0.20
N SER A 111 25.81 -17.00 -0.01
CA SER A 111 24.80 -16.84 -1.03
C SER A 111 24.54 -15.37 -1.36
N GLN A 112 24.48 -15.05 -2.66
CA GLN A 112 24.12 -13.72 -3.15
C GLN A 112 22.71 -13.26 -2.71
N ARG A 113 21.80 -14.21 -2.38
CA ARG A 113 20.43 -13.92 -1.92
C ARG A 113 20.18 -14.53 -0.54
N MET A 114 19.85 -13.67 0.42
CA MET A 114 19.52 -14.03 1.80
C MET A 114 18.25 -14.90 1.89
N ASN A 115 18.35 -16.06 2.56
CA ASN A 115 17.17 -16.86 2.92
C ASN A 115 16.57 -16.35 4.24
N TRP A 116 15.63 -15.41 4.12
CA TRP A 116 14.98 -14.75 5.27
C TRP A 116 14.24 -15.71 6.20
N LYS A 117 13.68 -16.80 5.67
CA LYS A 117 12.97 -17.79 6.48
C LYS A 117 13.95 -18.50 7.42
N ARG A 118 15.05 -19.03 6.89
CA ARG A 118 16.08 -19.68 7.71
C ARG A 118 16.74 -18.73 8.71
N CYS A 119 16.99 -17.48 8.31
CA CYS A 119 17.54 -16.45 9.19
C CYS A 119 16.61 -16.19 10.39
N TYR A 120 15.30 -16.02 10.12
CA TYR A 120 14.31 -15.78 11.15
C TYR A 120 14.17 -16.98 12.09
N ASP A 121 14.01 -18.18 11.55
CA ASP A 121 13.84 -19.41 12.34
C ASP A 121 15.05 -19.63 13.28
N GLN A 122 16.27 -19.38 12.78
CA GLN A 122 17.48 -19.49 13.60
C GLN A 122 17.56 -18.38 14.66
N GLY A 123 17.26 -17.13 14.31
CA GLY A 123 17.31 -16.03 15.27
C GLY A 123 16.22 -16.10 16.34
N VAL A 124 15.06 -16.71 16.05
CA VAL A 124 14.04 -17.04 17.06
C VAL A 124 14.55 -18.16 17.98
N LYS A 125 15.14 -19.22 17.42
CA LYS A 125 15.73 -20.32 18.22
C LYS A 125 16.84 -19.83 19.16
N GLU A 126 17.64 -18.86 18.72
CA GLU A 126 18.71 -18.25 19.51
C GLU A 126 18.23 -17.08 20.40
N SER A 127 16.92 -16.80 20.44
CA SER A 127 16.32 -15.68 21.19
C SER A 127 16.91 -14.30 20.85
N LYS A 128 17.42 -14.13 19.63
CA LYS A 128 17.97 -12.87 19.10
C LYS A 128 16.94 -12.02 18.36
N LEU A 129 15.81 -12.62 17.95
CA LEU A 129 14.76 -11.97 17.15
C LEU A 129 13.40 -11.97 17.87
N THR A 130 13.38 -11.69 19.17
CA THR A 130 12.14 -11.74 19.99
C THR A 130 11.15 -10.63 19.68
N ARG A 131 11.62 -9.46 19.22
CA ARG A 131 10.77 -8.29 18.94
C ARG A 131 10.03 -8.36 17.60
N TYR A 132 10.39 -9.29 16.71
CA TYR A 132 9.83 -9.39 15.38
C TYR A 132 8.81 -10.52 15.30
N ALA A 133 7.54 -10.17 15.12
CA ALA A 133 6.45 -11.15 15.01
C ALA A 133 6.48 -11.92 13.68
N THR A 134 7.07 -11.34 12.63
CA THR A 134 7.04 -11.93 11.28
C THR A 134 8.35 -11.74 10.52
N ILE A 135 8.65 -12.70 9.62
CA ILE A 135 9.78 -12.62 8.69
C ILE A 135 9.73 -11.33 7.85
N SER A 136 8.53 -10.93 7.42
CA SER A 136 8.32 -9.73 6.63
C SER A 136 8.71 -8.46 7.38
N SER A 137 8.31 -8.35 8.66
CA SER A 137 8.67 -7.21 9.51
C SER A 137 10.19 -7.06 9.66
N LEU A 138 10.89 -8.17 9.94
CA LEU A 138 12.35 -8.20 10.03
C LEU A 138 13.01 -7.73 8.73
N ARG A 139 12.54 -8.23 7.59
CA ARG A 139 13.08 -7.89 6.28
C ARG A 139 12.91 -6.41 5.95
N VAL A 140 11.72 -5.84 6.23
CA VAL A 140 11.45 -4.42 6.00
C VAL A 140 12.35 -3.57 6.88
N THR A 141 12.40 -3.84 8.18
CA THR A 141 13.24 -3.10 9.13
C THR A 141 14.72 -3.20 8.79
N TYR A 142 15.22 -4.36 8.37
CA TYR A 142 16.62 -4.52 7.95
C TYR A 142 16.94 -3.71 6.69
N ASN A 143 16.03 -3.68 5.71
CA ASN A 143 16.22 -2.88 4.51
C ASN A 143 16.27 -1.38 4.83
N GLU A 144 15.46 -0.92 5.78
CA GLU A 144 15.52 0.45 6.27
C GLU A 144 16.81 0.75 7.03
N TYR A 145 17.21 -0.15 7.93
CA TYR A 145 18.49 -0.07 8.65
C TYR A 145 19.66 0.07 7.67
N LYS A 146 19.70 -0.76 6.62
CA LYS A 146 20.75 -0.72 5.61
C LYS A 146 20.77 0.58 4.79
N LYS A 147 19.61 1.23 4.58
CA LYS A 147 19.56 2.54 3.89
C LYS A 147 20.10 3.69 4.74
N ARG A 148 20.10 3.52 6.07
CA ARG A 148 20.55 4.55 7.03
C ARG A 148 22.02 4.39 7.43
N LYS A 149 22.64 3.25 7.15
CA LYS A 149 24.05 2.93 7.38
C LYS A 149 24.87 3.28 6.15
#